data_AF-A0A652JY73-F1
#
_entry.id   AF-A0A652JY73-F1
#
_cell.length_a   1.000
_cell.length_b   1.000
_cell.length_c   1.000
_cell.angle_alpha   90.00
_cell.angle_beta   90.00
_cell.angle_gamma   90.00
#
_symmetry.space_group_name_H-M   'P 1'
#
loop_
_entity.id
_entity.type
_entity.pdbx_description
1 polymer ?
#
loop_
_entity_poly.entity_id
_entity_poly.type
_entity_poly.pdbx_seq_one_letter_code
_entity_poly.pdbx_strand_id
1 'polypeptide(L)'
;MAGTDPIAEAEGAADALFVLTAALLTPARFPSVLGDDYPAACAVLGLLPDAAGYGLVFGQDGLGARWTVVVDDVSLVAVAIASWDCGMAYDLSPDEDSVVAGLPGWPLAVATRAPGVPDPHDPEPQEGDPAPLVPPSGDVWGPAQRRLGADEVAHQWAAWRSQVTDGGPAGGATPSEGVGAPPERAAVPAPAAVPAEPAPKPMTWFERPSRAQTTSAPAPQAPPAAEPAGAGPSDAAPATDVASDPYAGVRRALDELRGYLTEPPPVGRVRSTGTEAEGGVRTLRADGPGWSLVARPDDMAFVLLDELPREVLPVARGPRLPALLEGLDALAVRPT
;
A
#
# COMPACT_ATOMS: atom_id res chain seq x y z
N MET A 1 44.61 -24.18 24.52
CA MET A 1 43.22 -24.52 24.11
C MET A 1 42.42 -23.26 24.29
N ALA A 2 42.22 -22.53 23.20
CA ALA A 2 41.65 -21.19 23.19
C ALA A 2 40.15 -21.23 23.52
N GLY A 3 39.71 -20.31 24.38
CA GLY A 3 38.30 -20.04 24.61
C GLY A 3 37.72 -19.30 23.41
N THR A 4 36.64 -19.83 22.86
CA THR A 4 35.75 -19.09 21.97
C THR A 4 34.97 -18.11 22.82
N ASP A 5 35.25 -16.81 22.64
CA ASP A 5 34.45 -15.72 23.21
C ASP A 5 33.05 -15.73 22.56
N PRO A 6 31.95 -15.92 23.31
CA PRO A 6 30.59 -15.76 22.80
C PRO A 6 30.19 -14.29 22.58
N ILE A 7 31.08 -13.34 22.88
CA ILE A 7 30.79 -11.90 22.86
C ILE A 7 31.00 -11.31 21.45
N ALA A 8 31.93 -11.86 20.66
CA ALA A 8 32.18 -11.40 19.29
C ALA A 8 31.09 -11.82 18.28
N GLU A 9 30.31 -12.86 18.58
CA GLU A 9 29.16 -13.26 17.75
C GLU A 9 27.89 -12.45 18.07
N ALA A 10 27.80 -11.86 19.26
CA ALA A 10 26.65 -11.07 19.70
C ALA A 10 26.68 -9.64 19.14
N GLU A 11 27.85 -9.02 19.03
CA GLU A 11 27.99 -7.66 18.47
C GLU A 11 27.61 -7.62 16.98
N GLY A 12 28.01 -8.63 16.19
CA GLY A 12 27.63 -8.69 14.77
C GLY A 12 26.17 -9.06 14.51
N ALA A 13 25.49 -9.67 15.48
CA ALA A 13 24.06 -10.02 15.39
C ALA A 13 23.15 -8.84 15.75
N ALA A 14 23.62 -7.91 16.60
CA ALA A 14 22.87 -6.70 16.95
C ALA A 14 22.65 -5.79 15.73
N ASP A 15 23.65 -5.67 14.86
CA ASP A 15 23.62 -4.80 13.68
C ASP A 15 23.07 -5.49 12.41
N ALA A 16 22.71 -6.78 12.48
CA ALA A 16 22.17 -7.52 11.36
C ALA A 16 20.68 -7.23 11.16
N LEU A 17 20.27 -6.87 9.94
CA LEU A 17 18.87 -6.72 9.59
C LEU A 17 18.24 -8.09 9.30
N PHE A 18 17.29 -8.49 10.13
CA PHE A 18 16.41 -9.62 9.90
C PHE A 18 15.23 -9.19 9.03
N VAL A 19 15.24 -9.60 7.76
CA VAL A 19 14.18 -9.28 6.79
C VAL A 19 12.89 -10.04 7.15
N LEU A 20 11.79 -9.29 7.28
CA LEU A 20 10.47 -9.84 7.59
C LEU A 20 9.56 -9.89 6.36
N THR A 21 9.60 -8.85 5.54
CA THR A 21 8.82 -8.74 4.31
C THR A 21 9.37 -7.61 3.43
N ALA A 22 8.85 -7.47 2.22
CA ALA A 22 9.27 -6.46 1.27
C ALA A 22 8.09 -5.94 0.44
N ALA A 23 8.25 -4.77 -0.16
CA ALA A 23 7.33 -4.19 -1.11
C ALA A 23 8.08 -3.54 -2.28
N LEU A 24 7.43 -3.43 -3.43
CA LEU A 24 7.93 -2.62 -4.53
C LEU A 24 7.45 -1.19 -4.39
N LEU A 25 8.28 -0.21 -4.73
CA LEU A 25 7.95 1.20 -4.87
C LEU A 25 8.33 1.63 -6.29
N THR A 26 7.46 1.32 -7.25
CA THR A 26 7.66 1.56 -8.68
C THR A 26 6.49 2.37 -9.26
N PRO A 27 6.68 3.00 -10.43
CA PRO A 27 5.58 3.66 -11.15
C PRO A 27 4.31 2.78 -11.34
N ALA A 28 4.48 1.47 -11.49
CA ALA A 28 3.38 0.53 -11.71
C ALA A 28 2.78 -0.03 -10.41
N ARG A 29 3.60 -0.18 -9.36
CA ARG A 29 3.24 -0.88 -8.13
C ARG A 29 3.94 -0.25 -6.94
N PHE A 30 3.15 0.21 -5.98
CA PHE A 30 3.61 0.74 -4.69
C PHE A 30 2.52 0.57 -3.63
N PRO A 31 2.86 0.51 -2.33
CA PRO A 31 1.88 0.46 -1.27
C PRO A 31 1.00 1.72 -1.30
N SER A 32 -0.29 1.56 -1.60
CA SER A 32 -1.18 2.71 -1.78
C SER A 32 -1.30 3.56 -0.53
N VAL A 33 -0.95 3.04 0.65
CA VAL A 33 -0.88 3.83 1.87
C VAL A 33 0.00 5.07 1.75
N LEU A 34 1.09 4.97 0.97
CA LEU A 34 2.12 5.99 0.83
C LEU A 34 1.68 7.18 -0.02
N GLY A 35 0.70 7.04 -0.90
CA GLY A 35 0.29 8.14 -1.77
C GLY A 35 -0.76 7.77 -2.80
N ASP A 36 -1.31 8.80 -3.45
CA ASP A 36 -2.25 8.64 -4.57
C ASP A 36 -1.54 8.35 -5.91
N ASP A 37 -0.23 8.60 -5.97
CA ASP A 37 0.62 8.38 -7.14
C ASP A 37 2.08 8.09 -6.72
N TYR A 38 2.89 7.66 -7.68
CA TYR A 38 4.26 7.24 -7.41
C TYR A 38 5.16 8.38 -6.89
N PRO A 39 5.14 9.60 -7.47
CA PRO A 39 5.87 10.72 -6.90
C PRO A 39 5.47 11.07 -5.46
N ALA A 40 4.18 11.08 -5.15
CA ALA A 40 3.69 11.32 -3.79
C ALA A 40 4.19 10.23 -2.82
N ALA A 41 4.16 8.96 -3.25
CA ALA A 41 4.65 7.84 -2.44
C ALA A 41 6.16 7.94 -2.16
N CYS A 42 6.97 8.37 -3.14
CA CYS A 42 8.40 8.63 -2.94
C CYS A 42 8.63 9.78 -1.95
N ALA A 43 7.86 10.87 -2.08
CA ALA A 43 7.99 12.04 -1.23
C ALA A 43 7.72 11.74 0.26
N VAL A 44 6.79 10.82 0.58
CA VAL A 44 6.55 10.38 1.97
C VAL A 44 7.78 9.73 2.60
N LEU A 45 8.63 9.10 1.80
CA LEU A 45 9.87 8.46 2.25
C LEU A 45 11.09 9.38 2.09
N GLY A 46 10.90 10.64 1.69
CA GLY A 46 12.00 11.58 1.43
C GLY A 46 12.83 11.24 0.18
N LEU A 47 12.27 10.45 -0.75
CA LEU A 47 12.94 10.02 -1.96
C LEU A 47 12.56 10.90 -3.17
N LEU A 48 13.49 11.05 -4.10
CA LEU A 48 13.17 11.56 -5.44
C LEU A 48 12.58 10.43 -6.29
N PRO A 49 11.58 10.70 -7.15
CA PRO A 49 11.04 9.67 -8.02
C PRO A 49 12.09 9.19 -9.04
N ASP A 50 12.27 7.88 -9.15
CA ASP A 50 13.14 7.23 -10.14
C ASP A 50 12.32 6.41 -11.13
N ALA A 51 12.74 6.35 -12.40
CA ALA A 51 12.01 5.63 -13.43
C ALA A 51 12.07 4.10 -13.25
N ALA A 52 13.18 3.58 -12.72
CA ALA A 52 13.32 2.17 -12.37
C ALA A 52 12.51 1.84 -11.10
N GLY A 53 12.39 2.80 -10.19
CA GLY A 53 11.74 2.64 -8.90
C GLY A 53 12.70 2.16 -7.81
N TYR A 54 12.13 1.70 -6.70
CA TYR A 54 12.85 1.20 -5.54
C TYR A 54 12.24 -0.11 -5.03
N GLY A 55 13.05 -0.92 -4.37
CA GLY A 55 12.59 -1.95 -3.45
C GLY A 55 12.54 -1.40 -2.03
N LEU A 56 11.54 -1.83 -1.26
CA LEU A 56 11.41 -1.55 0.17
C LEU A 56 11.55 -2.86 0.94
N VAL A 57 12.50 -2.93 1.85
CA VAL A 57 12.74 -4.10 2.70
C VAL A 57 12.40 -3.71 4.14
N PHE A 58 11.49 -4.45 4.76
CA PHE A 58 11.07 -4.22 6.13
C PHE A 58 11.69 -5.28 7.03
N GLY A 59 12.47 -4.85 8.02
CA GLY A 59 13.16 -5.75 8.91
C GLY A 59 13.33 -5.21 10.32
N GLN A 60 13.88 -6.05 11.18
CA GLN A 60 14.30 -5.70 12.53
C GLN A 60 15.80 -5.89 12.67
N ASP A 61 16.47 -5.05 13.44
CA ASP A 61 17.82 -5.36 13.89
C ASP A 61 17.82 -6.40 15.03
N GLY A 62 18.99 -6.83 15.49
CA GLY A 62 19.10 -7.82 16.56
C GLY A 62 18.63 -7.33 17.93
N LEU A 63 18.46 -6.02 18.11
CA LEU A 63 17.89 -5.42 19.32
C LEU A 63 16.36 -5.34 19.23
N GLY A 64 15.78 -5.49 18.04
CA GLY A 64 14.35 -5.43 17.78
C GLY A 64 13.89 -4.11 17.19
N ALA A 65 14.79 -3.16 16.91
CA ALA A 65 14.42 -1.89 16.32
C ALA A 65 13.99 -2.08 14.86
N ARG A 66 12.94 -1.36 14.47
CA ARG A 66 12.28 -1.51 13.17
C ARG A 66 12.92 -0.60 12.13
N TRP A 67 13.21 -1.16 10.96
CA TRP A 67 13.83 -0.44 9.85
C TRP A 67 13.13 -0.72 8.52
N THR A 68 12.99 0.33 7.72
CA THR A 68 12.66 0.28 6.29
C THR A 68 13.91 0.60 5.49
N VAL A 69 14.46 -0.39 4.81
CA VAL A 69 15.62 -0.22 3.93
C VAL A 69 15.13 -0.04 2.49
N VAL A 70 15.52 1.09 1.89
CA VAL A 70 15.22 1.44 0.50
C VAL A 70 16.39 1.00 -0.36
N VAL A 71 16.11 0.23 -1.41
CA VAL A 71 17.12 -0.29 -2.34
C VAL A 71 16.80 0.11 -3.78
N ASP A 72 17.82 0.39 -4.58
CA ASP A 72 17.65 0.72 -6.01
C ASP A 72 17.70 -0.52 -6.93
N ASP A 73 18.12 -1.68 -6.42
CA ASP A 73 17.93 -2.96 -7.10
C ASP A 73 16.50 -3.50 -6.91
N VAL A 74 15.60 -2.97 -7.75
CA VAL A 74 14.19 -3.38 -7.79
C VAL A 74 14.03 -4.85 -8.18
N SER A 75 14.94 -5.37 -9.02
CA SER A 75 14.85 -6.74 -9.53
C SER A 75 15.10 -7.76 -8.42
N LEU A 76 16.09 -7.50 -7.56
CA LEU A 76 16.37 -8.31 -6.38
C LEU A 76 15.14 -8.45 -5.48
N VAL A 77 14.47 -7.34 -5.17
CA VAL A 77 13.28 -7.34 -4.31
C VAL A 77 12.08 -7.99 -5.00
N ALA A 78 11.89 -7.75 -6.30
CA ALA A 78 10.82 -8.38 -7.06
C ALA A 78 10.97 -9.92 -7.10
N VAL A 79 12.20 -10.43 -7.28
CA VAL A 79 12.49 -11.87 -7.26
C VAL A 79 12.23 -12.47 -5.88
N ALA A 80 12.58 -11.77 -4.81
CA ALA A 80 12.30 -12.22 -3.45
C ALA A 80 10.80 -12.36 -3.20
N ILE A 81 10.02 -11.31 -3.54
CA ILE A 81 8.55 -11.32 -3.40
C ILE A 81 7.93 -12.45 -4.23
N ALA A 82 8.31 -12.59 -5.50
CA ALA A 82 7.79 -13.65 -6.37
C ALA A 82 8.12 -15.05 -5.83
N SER A 83 9.31 -15.22 -5.26
CA SER A 83 9.72 -16.49 -4.65
C SER A 83 8.86 -16.83 -3.43
N TRP A 84 8.65 -15.87 -2.53
CA TRP A 84 7.80 -16.04 -1.36
C TRP A 84 6.32 -16.28 -1.72
N ASP A 85 5.80 -15.56 -2.71
CA ASP A 85 4.44 -15.75 -3.24
C ASP A 85 4.24 -17.16 -3.80
N CYS A 86 5.30 -17.77 -4.35
CA CYS A 86 5.31 -19.16 -4.81
C CYS A 86 5.61 -20.18 -3.68
N GLY A 87 5.76 -19.74 -2.43
CA GLY A 87 6.10 -20.59 -1.29
C GLY A 87 7.55 -21.10 -1.28
N MET A 88 8.44 -20.48 -2.05
CA MET A 88 9.87 -20.80 -2.09
C MET A 88 10.64 -19.95 -1.08
N ALA A 89 11.64 -20.55 -0.44
CA ALA A 89 12.58 -19.80 0.38
C ALA A 89 13.46 -18.91 -0.49
N TYR A 90 13.63 -17.66 -0.08
CA TYR A 90 14.56 -16.71 -0.69
C TYR A 90 15.15 -15.86 0.42
N ASP A 91 16.48 -15.78 0.46
CA ASP A 91 17.22 -14.96 1.42
C ASP A 91 17.51 -13.59 0.80
N LEU A 92 16.69 -12.60 1.14
CA LEU A 92 16.82 -11.25 0.62
C LEU A 92 17.91 -10.50 1.42
N SER A 93 19.07 -10.36 0.81
CA SER A 93 20.21 -9.61 1.34
C SER A 93 20.66 -8.55 0.34
N PRO A 94 20.15 -7.31 0.44
CA PRO A 94 20.61 -6.21 -0.41
C PRO A 94 22.11 -5.95 -0.25
N ASP A 95 22.77 -5.66 -1.37
CA ASP A 95 24.16 -5.22 -1.38
C ASP A 95 24.28 -3.79 -0.84
N GLU A 96 25.37 -3.46 -0.14
CA GLU A 96 25.61 -2.14 0.42
C GLU A 96 25.55 -1.02 -0.63
N ASP A 97 26.02 -1.29 -1.84
CA ASP A 97 26.04 -0.33 -2.94
C ASP A 97 24.62 -0.05 -3.49
N SER A 98 23.66 -0.96 -3.23
CA SER A 98 22.26 -0.82 -3.65
C SER A 98 21.37 -0.11 -2.63
N VAL A 99 21.86 0.10 -1.40
CA VAL A 99 21.07 0.72 -0.34
C VAL A 99 21.07 2.24 -0.50
N VAL A 100 19.88 2.80 -0.72
CA VAL A 100 19.67 4.24 -0.90
C VAL A 100 19.44 4.94 0.44
N ALA A 101 18.67 4.31 1.33
CA ALA A 101 18.33 4.88 2.64
C ALA A 101 17.93 3.79 3.63
N GLY A 102 18.27 4.01 4.91
CA GLY A 102 17.69 3.29 6.05
C GLY A 102 16.78 4.25 6.82
N LEU A 103 15.48 3.97 6.82
CA LEU A 103 14.47 4.80 7.48
C LEU A 103 13.98 4.10 8.76
N PRO A 104 13.90 4.80 9.90
CA PRO A 104 13.38 4.21 11.13
C PRO A 104 11.90 3.86 10.98
N GLY A 105 11.44 2.77 11.61
CA GLY A 105 10.05 2.33 11.58
C GLY A 105 9.60 1.67 10.28
N TRP A 106 8.30 1.39 10.18
CA TRP A 106 7.66 0.80 9.01
C TRP A 106 6.45 1.61 8.57
N PRO A 107 6.29 1.89 7.26
CA PRO A 107 5.10 2.55 6.74
C PRO A 107 3.89 1.60 6.65
N LEU A 108 4.12 0.30 6.82
CA LEU A 108 3.12 -0.76 6.77
C LEU A 108 3.02 -1.48 8.11
N ALA A 109 1.82 -2.00 8.40
CA ALA A 109 1.60 -2.85 9.55
C ALA A 109 2.24 -4.22 9.30
N VAL A 110 3.40 -4.47 9.91
CA VAL A 110 4.05 -5.80 9.91
C VAL A 110 3.85 -6.40 11.30
N ALA A 111 3.09 -7.50 11.36
CA ALA A 111 2.70 -8.14 12.61
C ALA A 111 3.70 -9.21 13.09
N THR A 112 4.63 -9.61 12.21
CA THR A 112 5.61 -10.65 12.48
C THR A 112 6.86 -10.07 13.15
N ARG A 113 7.58 -10.93 13.87
CA ARG A 113 8.87 -10.61 14.45
C ARG A 113 9.90 -11.68 14.08
N ALA A 114 11.17 -11.30 14.03
CA ALA A 114 12.25 -12.24 13.79
C ALA A 114 12.39 -13.24 14.96
N PRO A 115 12.62 -14.54 14.70
CA PRO A 115 12.83 -15.52 15.75
C PRO A 115 14.04 -15.17 16.62
N GLY A 116 13.87 -15.21 17.95
CA GLY A 116 14.96 -14.95 18.90
C GLY A 116 15.30 -13.47 19.13
N VAL A 117 14.62 -12.55 18.45
CA VAL A 117 14.80 -11.10 18.59
C VAL A 117 13.75 -10.52 19.56
N PRO A 118 14.04 -9.41 20.28
CA PRO A 118 13.06 -8.69 21.07
C PRO A 118 11.86 -8.18 20.25
N ASP A 119 10.83 -7.70 20.95
CA ASP A 119 9.62 -7.22 20.30
C ASP A 119 9.90 -5.96 19.44
N PRO A 120 9.25 -5.84 18.27
CA PRO A 120 9.43 -4.69 17.38
C PRO A 120 9.18 -3.36 18.09
N HIS A 121 10.14 -2.43 18.02
CA HIS A 121 10.03 -1.08 18.56
C HIS A 121 10.72 -0.06 17.67
N ASP A 122 10.40 1.23 17.83
CA ASP A 122 11.09 2.28 17.10
C ASP A 122 12.52 2.47 17.64
N PRO A 123 13.53 2.68 16.78
CA PRO A 123 14.89 2.95 17.24
C PRO A 123 14.96 4.25 18.03
N GLU A 124 15.97 4.37 18.90
CA GLU A 124 16.21 5.60 19.65
C GLU A 124 16.53 6.76 18.68
N PRO A 125 15.81 7.89 18.74
CA PRO A 125 16.04 9.00 17.82
C PRO A 125 17.43 9.62 18.01
N GLN A 126 18.15 9.84 16.92
CA GLN A 126 19.40 10.63 16.93
C GLN A 126 19.16 12.02 16.34
N GLU A 127 20.04 12.97 16.66
CA GLU A 127 19.91 14.34 16.16
C GLU A 127 20.09 14.39 14.64
N GLY A 128 19.04 14.81 13.93
CA GLY A 128 19.00 14.87 12.48
C GLY A 128 18.28 13.70 11.80
N ASP A 129 17.89 12.67 12.56
CA ASP A 129 17.14 11.53 12.00
C ASP A 129 15.69 11.93 11.67
N PRO A 130 15.12 11.36 10.60
CA PRO A 130 13.69 11.48 10.34
C PRO A 130 12.90 10.77 11.45
N ALA A 131 11.66 11.24 11.67
CA ALA A 131 10.75 10.54 12.57
C ALA A 131 10.48 9.11 12.07
N PRO A 132 10.35 8.11 12.97
CA PRO A 132 9.99 6.76 12.59
C PRO A 132 8.73 6.72 11.72
N LEU A 133 8.77 5.91 10.67
CA LEU A 133 7.61 5.61 9.84
C LEU A 133 6.60 4.81 10.66
N VAL A 134 5.35 5.26 10.59
CA VAL A 134 4.23 4.65 11.32
C VAL A 134 3.14 4.33 10.31
N PRO A 135 2.57 3.10 10.34
CA PRO A 135 1.41 2.81 9.51
C PRO A 135 0.23 3.69 9.94
N PRO A 136 -0.65 4.08 9.02
CA PRO A 136 -1.80 4.90 9.38
C PRO A 136 -2.70 4.16 10.38
N SER A 137 -3.26 4.89 11.33
CA SER A 137 -4.21 4.35 12.32
C SER A 137 -5.48 3.80 11.63
N GLY A 138 -6.02 2.69 12.13
CA GLY A 138 -7.31 2.17 11.69
C GLY A 138 -8.53 2.95 12.21
N ASP A 139 -8.32 3.84 13.19
CA ASP A 139 -9.41 4.50 13.92
C ASP A 139 -9.91 5.78 13.24
N VAL A 140 -9.05 6.40 12.42
CA VAL A 140 -9.32 7.67 11.74
C VAL A 140 -9.56 7.42 10.27
N TRP A 141 -10.64 7.96 9.71
CA TRP A 141 -10.83 7.98 8.26
C TRP A 141 -10.07 9.14 7.63
N GLY A 142 -9.31 8.86 6.58
CA GLY A 142 -8.57 9.83 5.79
C GLY A 142 -8.08 9.24 4.47
N PRO A 143 -7.25 9.97 3.72
CA PRO A 143 -6.83 9.56 2.38
C PRO A 143 -6.14 8.18 2.35
N ALA A 144 -5.32 7.87 3.36
CA ALA A 144 -4.65 6.57 3.45
C ALA A 144 -5.66 5.43 3.65
N GLN A 145 -6.64 5.60 4.54
CA GLN A 145 -7.69 4.61 4.80
C GLN A 145 -8.62 4.42 3.61
N ARG A 146 -8.94 5.51 2.89
CA ARG A 146 -9.68 5.44 1.62
C ARG A 146 -8.94 4.58 0.60
N ARG A 147 -7.64 4.81 0.42
CA ARG A 147 -6.81 4.03 -0.52
C ARG A 147 -6.68 2.56 -0.10
N LEU A 148 -6.48 2.29 1.19
CA LEU A 148 -6.47 0.92 1.72
C LEU A 148 -7.82 0.22 1.53
N GLY A 149 -8.93 0.93 1.76
CA GLY A 149 -10.27 0.40 1.49
C GLY A 149 -10.48 0.06 0.02
N ALA A 150 -9.95 0.88 -0.89
CA ALA A 150 -9.97 0.58 -2.32
C ALA A 150 -9.09 -0.63 -2.68
N ASP A 151 -7.91 -0.78 -2.06
CA ASP A 151 -7.08 -1.97 -2.24
C ASP A 151 -7.80 -3.24 -1.76
N GLU A 152 -8.52 -3.16 -0.64
CA GLU A 152 -9.35 -4.27 -0.14
C GLU A 152 -10.51 -4.59 -1.10
N VAL A 153 -11.17 -3.58 -1.67
CA VAL A 153 -12.22 -3.78 -2.69
C VAL A 153 -11.65 -4.47 -3.93
N ALA A 154 -10.43 -4.11 -4.34
CA ALA A 154 -9.75 -4.76 -5.45
C ALA A 154 -9.40 -6.22 -5.13
N HIS A 155 -8.91 -6.50 -3.92
CA HIS A 155 -8.57 -7.85 -3.48
C HIS A 155 -9.81 -8.75 -3.35
N GLN A 156 -10.90 -8.21 -2.81
CA GLN A 156 -12.16 -8.92 -2.56
C GLN A 156 -13.20 -8.71 -3.67
N TRP A 157 -12.77 -8.40 -4.91
CA TRP A 157 -13.67 -7.98 -5.97
C TRP A 157 -14.90 -8.87 -6.13
N ALA A 158 -14.70 -10.20 -6.20
CA ALA A 158 -15.77 -11.16 -6.38
C ALA A 158 -16.82 -11.10 -5.26
N ALA A 159 -16.38 -10.92 -4.00
CA ALA A 159 -17.27 -10.81 -2.85
C ALA A 159 -18.08 -9.51 -2.90
N TRP A 160 -17.45 -8.37 -3.18
CA TRP A 160 -18.13 -7.07 -3.30
C TRP A 160 -19.11 -7.05 -4.47
N ARG A 161 -18.70 -7.55 -5.64
CA ARG A 161 -19.57 -7.61 -6.83
C ARG A 161 -20.82 -8.44 -6.60
N SER A 162 -20.72 -9.54 -5.84
CA SER A 162 -21.87 -10.41 -5.54
C SER A 162 -22.96 -9.74 -4.71
N GLN A 163 -22.60 -8.73 -3.91
CA GLN A 163 -23.54 -7.97 -3.08
C GLN A 163 -24.31 -6.91 -3.89
N VAL A 164 -23.73 -6.45 -5.00
CA VAL A 164 -24.41 -5.53 -5.92
C VAL A 164 -25.39 -6.33 -6.76
N THR A 165 -26.68 -6.24 -6.42
CA THR A 165 -27.74 -6.78 -7.26
C THR A 165 -27.84 -5.96 -8.55
N ASP A 166 -28.08 -6.61 -9.69
CA ASP A 166 -28.40 -5.92 -10.96
C ASP A 166 -29.82 -5.32 -10.88
N GLY A 167 -30.03 -4.39 -9.95
CA GLY A 167 -31.31 -3.80 -9.62
C GLY A 167 -31.11 -2.42 -9.01
N GLY A 168 -31.29 -1.38 -9.83
CA GLY A 168 -31.76 -0.10 -9.30
C GLY A 168 -33.11 -0.30 -8.58
N PRO A 169 -33.60 0.69 -7.80
CA PRO A 169 -34.76 0.49 -6.94
C PRO A 169 -36.01 0.18 -7.78
N ALA A 170 -36.36 -1.09 -7.91
CA ALA A 170 -37.59 -1.55 -8.52
C ALA A 170 -37.98 -2.93 -7.98
N GLY A 171 -39.09 -2.95 -7.24
CA GLY A 171 -40.17 -3.94 -7.37
C GLY A 171 -39.86 -5.39 -7.01
N GLY A 172 -40.34 -5.80 -5.83
CA GLY A 172 -40.22 -7.16 -5.33
C GLY A 172 -40.78 -8.24 -6.27
N ALA A 173 -40.10 -9.39 -6.24
CA ALA A 173 -40.69 -10.70 -6.45
C ALA A 173 -39.87 -11.72 -5.64
N THR A 174 -40.57 -12.48 -4.81
CA THR A 174 -40.09 -13.55 -3.93
C THR A 174 -39.75 -14.84 -4.70
N PRO A 175 -39.05 -15.80 -4.05
CA PRO A 175 -38.14 -16.74 -4.70
C PRO A 175 -38.75 -18.12 -4.99
N SER A 176 -38.03 -18.91 -5.81
CA SER A 176 -38.23 -20.35 -5.98
C SER A 176 -36.92 -21.09 -5.64
N GLU A 177 -36.89 -21.76 -4.49
CA GLU A 177 -36.08 -22.97 -4.23
C GLU A 177 -36.64 -24.13 -5.08
N GLY A 178 -36.01 -25.26 -5.42
CA GLY A 178 -34.74 -25.95 -5.23
C GLY A 178 -34.85 -27.21 -6.14
N VAL A 179 -33.82 -27.96 -6.55
CA VAL A 179 -32.98 -28.89 -5.77
C VAL A 179 -32.04 -29.58 -6.78
N GLY A 180 -30.78 -29.84 -6.40
CA GLY A 180 -29.91 -30.78 -7.10
C GLY A 180 -28.48 -30.81 -6.55
N ALA A 181 -28.25 -31.58 -5.49
CA ALA A 181 -26.93 -31.79 -4.88
C ALA A 181 -26.05 -32.77 -5.71
N PRO A 182 -24.72 -32.55 -5.78
CA PRO A 182 -23.77 -33.57 -6.20
C PRO A 182 -22.93 -34.15 -5.02
N PRO A 183 -22.36 -35.36 -5.16
CA PRO A 183 -21.72 -36.08 -4.07
C PRO A 183 -20.21 -35.79 -3.89
N GLU A 184 -19.80 -36.01 -2.64
CA GLU A 184 -18.49 -35.95 -2.00
C GLU A 184 -17.41 -36.83 -2.66
N ARG A 185 -16.16 -36.35 -2.71
CA ARG A 185 -14.97 -37.16 -3.05
C ARG A 185 -13.81 -36.95 -2.09
N ALA A 186 -13.21 -38.09 -1.77
CA ALA A 186 -12.22 -38.39 -0.74
C ALA A 186 -10.88 -37.64 -0.81
N ALA A 187 -10.31 -37.50 0.39
CA ALA A 187 -8.98 -36.98 0.70
C ALA A 187 -7.84 -37.90 0.23
N VAL A 188 -6.70 -37.29 -0.10
CA VAL A 188 -5.42 -37.95 -0.43
C VAL A 188 -4.35 -37.46 0.56
N PRO A 189 -3.49 -38.33 1.12
CA PRO A 189 -2.56 -37.94 2.20
C PRO A 189 -1.26 -37.29 1.69
N ALA A 190 -0.65 -36.47 2.55
CA ALA A 190 0.60 -35.74 2.34
C ALA A 190 1.87 -36.62 2.48
N PRO A 191 2.97 -36.33 1.76
CA PRO A 191 4.27 -36.92 2.01
C PRO A 191 5.11 -36.13 3.05
N ALA A 192 5.96 -36.86 3.77
CA ALA A 192 6.82 -36.38 4.86
C ALA A 192 8.07 -35.63 4.36
N ALA A 193 8.47 -34.59 5.10
CA ALA A 193 9.68 -33.81 4.87
C ALA A 193 10.90 -34.35 5.64
N VAL A 194 12.07 -34.23 5.00
CA VAL A 194 13.42 -34.66 5.45
C VAL A 194 14.13 -33.46 6.11
N PRO A 195 14.96 -33.62 7.16
CA PRO A 195 15.59 -32.49 7.85
C PRO A 195 16.77 -31.89 7.07
N ALA A 196 16.89 -30.55 7.12
CA ALA A 196 17.95 -29.76 6.49
C ALA A 196 19.10 -29.46 7.47
N GLU A 197 20.34 -29.50 6.97
CA GLU A 197 21.58 -29.07 7.63
C GLU A 197 21.85 -27.56 7.39
N PRO A 198 22.64 -26.88 8.26
CA PRO A 198 22.69 -25.43 8.32
C PRO A 198 23.73 -24.80 7.37
N ALA A 199 23.39 -23.62 6.86
CA ALA A 199 24.24 -22.76 6.02
C ALA A 199 24.83 -21.56 6.83
N PRO A 200 25.91 -20.91 6.33
CA PRO A 200 26.83 -20.10 7.12
C PRO A 200 26.44 -18.61 7.28
N LYS A 201 27.13 -17.93 8.23
CA LYS A 201 26.85 -16.59 8.78
C LYS A 201 27.28 -15.43 7.85
N PRO A 202 26.51 -14.32 7.78
CA PRO A 202 26.90 -13.09 7.08
C PRO A 202 27.66 -12.08 7.96
N MET A 203 28.35 -11.14 7.29
CA MET A 203 29.27 -10.11 7.83
C MET A 203 28.67 -8.68 7.78
N THR A 204 29.24 -7.78 8.60
CA THR A 204 28.74 -6.43 8.98
C THR A 204 29.42 -5.27 8.22
N TRP A 205 28.72 -4.13 8.02
CA TRP A 205 29.19 -3.05 7.10
C TRP A 205 28.86 -1.56 7.45
N PHE A 206 28.32 -1.18 8.62
CA PHE A 206 27.91 0.23 8.86
C PHE A 206 28.98 1.13 9.52
N GLU A 207 29.88 1.74 8.73
CA GLU A 207 30.52 3.01 9.11
C GLU A 207 30.86 3.87 7.86
N ARG A 208 29.95 4.76 7.43
CA ARG A 208 30.34 5.97 6.67
C ARG A 208 29.27 7.07 6.65
N PRO A 209 29.65 8.36 6.81
CA PRO A 209 28.71 9.47 6.78
C PRO A 209 28.32 9.89 5.35
N SER A 210 27.06 10.30 5.23
CA SER A 210 26.38 10.79 4.02
C SER A 210 27.12 11.93 3.31
N ARG A 211 27.27 11.81 1.99
CA ARG A 211 27.83 12.85 1.12
C ARG A 211 26.75 13.86 0.73
N ALA A 212 26.46 14.81 1.61
CA ALA A 212 25.60 15.94 1.30
C ALA A 212 26.26 16.88 0.26
N GLN A 213 25.64 17.06 -0.91
CA GLN A 213 25.92 18.19 -1.79
C GLN A 213 24.95 19.34 -1.49
N THR A 214 25.56 20.48 -1.17
CA THR A 214 24.95 21.73 -0.75
C THR A 214 24.53 22.56 -1.96
N THR A 215 23.25 22.92 -2.07
CA THR A 215 22.84 24.20 -2.68
C THR A 215 21.62 24.74 -1.95
N SER A 216 21.82 25.85 -1.23
CA SER A 216 20.79 26.61 -0.53
C SER A 216 19.94 27.47 -1.47
N ALA A 217 18.63 27.52 -1.21
CA ALA A 217 17.75 28.63 -1.59
C ALA A 217 16.64 28.78 -0.52
N PRO A 218 16.09 30.00 -0.30
CA PRO A 218 15.57 30.40 1.01
C PRO A 218 14.07 30.21 1.21
N ALA A 219 13.69 30.05 2.48
CA ALA A 219 12.32 29.85 2.97
C ALA A 219 11.44 31.12 2.94
N PRO A 220 10.12 30.99 2.72
CA PRO A 220 9.17 32.05 3.04
C PRO A 220 8.66 31.93 4.50
N GLN A 221 8.53 33.10 5.13
CA GLN A 221 8.13 33.32 6.53
C GLN A 221 6.62 33.11 6.75
N ALA A 222 6.27 32.53 7.91
CA ALA A 222 4.90 32.45 8.42
C ALA A 222 4.53 33.70 9.26
N PRO A 223 3.28 34.20 9.20
CA PRO A 223 2.79 35.23 10.11
C PRO A 223 2.16 34.61 11.39
N PRO A 224 2.03 35.39 12.48
CA PRO A 224 1.77 34.86 13.82
C PRO A 224 0.29 34.73 14.18
N ALA A 225 0.04 33.85 15.14
CA ALA A 225 -1.25 33.56 15.77
C ALA A 225 -1.78 34.71 16.65
N ALA A 226 -3.11 34.84 16.69
CA ALA A 226 -3.84 35.58 17.72
C ALA A 226 -5.15 34.86 18.04
N GLU A 227 -5.38 34.60 19.33
CA GLU A 227 -6.65 34.22 19.97
C GLU A 227 -6.94 35.23 21.11
N PRO A 228 -8.10 35.20 21.81
CA PRO A 228 -9.48 35.27 21.31
C PRO A 228 -10.30 36.33 22.10
N ALA A 229 -11.51 36.68 21.64
CA ALA A 229 -12.51 37.34 22.50
C ALA A 229 -13.94 37.22 21.97
N GLY A 230 -14.86 36.85 22.86
CA GLY A 230 -16.25 37.35 22.85
C GLY A 230 -17.35 36.39 22.41
N ALA A 231 -18.02 35.78 23.39
CA ALA A 231 -19.23 34.99 23.25
C ALA A 231 -20.51 35.85 23.06
N GLY A 232 -21.48 35.30 22.33
CA GLY A 232 -22.89 35.70 22.34
C GLY A 232 -23.73 34.61 21.64
N PRO A 233 -24.80 34.07 22.27
CA PRO A 233 -25.51 32.90 21.75
C PRO A 233 -26.54 33.32 20.70
N SER A 234 -26.59 32.63 19.57
CA SER A 234 -27.72 32.69 18.65
C SER A 234 -28.33 31.31 18.54
N ASP A 235 -29.54 31.19 19.09
CA ASP A 235 -30.47 30.10 18.79
C ASP A 235 -30.57 29.91 17.27
N ALA A 236 -30.09 28.77 16.80
CA ALA A 236 -30.42 28.26 15.48
C ALA A 236 -30.83 26.80 15.68
N ALA A 237 -32.12 26.55 15.44
CA ALA A 237 -32.76 25.25 15.39
C ALA A 237 -31.91 24.24 14.59
N PRO A 238 -32.00 22.93 14.88
CA PRO A 238 -31.22 21.93 14.18
C PRO A 238 -31.57 22.01 12.69
N ALA A 239 -30.60 22.44 11.89
CA ALA A 239 -30.65 22.21 10.46
C ALA A 239 -30.60 20.68 10.30
N THR A 240 -31.76 20.10 10.03
CA THR A 240 -31.87 18.75 9.49
C THR A 240 -30.91 18.65 8.31
N ASP A 241 -29.88 17.84 8.51
CA ASP A 241 -28.88 17.47 7.53
C ASP A 241 -29.60 17.01 6.25
N VAL A 242 -29.64 17.88 5.25
CA VAL A 242 -30.20 17.55 3.95
C VAL A 242 -29.18 16.60 3.34
N ALA A 243 -29.42 15.29 3.49
CA ALA A 243 -28.58 14.24 2.95
C ALA A 243 -28.10 14.62 1.55
N SER A 244 -26.84 15.04 1.46
CA SER A 244 -26.20 15.34 0.18
C SER A 244 -26.27 14.07 -0.64
N ASP A 245 -26.84 14.15 -1.85
CA ASP A 245 -26.88 13.02 -2.78
C ASP A 245 -25.47 12.40 -2.86
N PRO A 246 -25.24 11.18 -2.34
CA PRO A 246 -23.91 10.59 -2.28
C PRO A 246 -23.31 10.40 -3.67
N TYR A 247 -24.16 10.32 -4.70
CA TYR A 247 -23.73 10.24 -6.08
C TYR A 247 -23.31 11.60 -6.67
N ALA A 248 -23.49 12.72 -5.97
CA ALA A 248 -22.88 13.99 -6.37
C ALA A 248 -21.35 13.91 -6.33
N GLY A 249 -20.79 13.34 -5.25
CA GLY A 249 -19.35 13.10 -5.14
C GLY A 249 -18.85 12.08 -6.17
N VAL A 250 -19.62 11.03 -6.44
CA VAL A 250 -19.30 10.05 -7.50
C VAL A 250 -19.26 10.72 -8.88
N ARG A 251 -20.24 11.56 -9.21
CA ARG A 251 -20.26 12.28 -10.50
C ARG A 251 -19.05 13.21 -10.64
N ARG A 252 -18.67 13.92 -9.57
CA ARG A 252 -17.44 14.73 -9.54
C ARG A 252 -16.19 13.87 -9.82
N ALA A 253 -16.05 12.75 -9.12
CA ALA A 253 -14.92 11.83 -9.32
C ALA A 253 -14.84 11.30 -10.76
N LEU A 254 -15.99 10.92 -11.35
CA LEU A 254 -16.04 10.45 -12.74
C LEU A 254 -15.77 11.57 -13.76
N ASP A 255 -16.11 12.83 -13.45
CA ASP A 255 -15.78 13.98 -14.30
C ASP A 255 -14.27 14.30 -14.23
N GLU A 256 -13.66 14.25 -13.05
CA GLU A 256 -12.21 14.38 -12.87
C GLU A 256 -11.44 13.26 -13.59
N LEU A 257 -11.90 12.01 -13.50
CA LEU A 257 -11.33 10.88 -14.23
C LEU A 257 -11.36 11.06 -15.75
N ARG A 258 -12.40 11.70 -16.29
CA ARG A 258 -12.42 12.05 -17.73
C ARG A 258 -11.38 13.11 -18.05
N GLY A 259 -11.11 14.02 -17.12
CA GLY A 259 -10.03 15.01 -17.23
C GLY A 259 -8.67 14.35 -17.45
N TYR A 260 -8.39 13.22 -16.80
CA TYR A 260 -7.15 12.45 -16.96
C TYR A 260 -6.89 11.99 -18.40
N LEU A 261 -7.93 11.81 -19.21
CA LEU A 261 -7.77 11.43 -20.62
C LEU A 261 -7.31 12.61 -21.51
N THR A 262 -7.47 13.84 -21.03
CA THR A 262 -7.07 15.07 -21.73
C THR A 262 -5.75 15.60 -21.18
N GLU A 263 -5.62 15.61 -19.84
CA GLU A 263 -4.42 16.01 -19.12
C GLU A 263 -3.95 14.83 -18.27
N PRO A 264 -2.97 14.04 -18.78
CA PRO A 264 -2.50 12.85 -18.09
C PRO A 264 -2.05 13.14 -16.65
N PRO A 265 -2.50 12.35 -15.66
CA PRO A 265 -2.09 12.52 -14.28
C PRO A 265 -0.63 12.10 -14.07
N PRO A 266 -0.03 12.45 -12.91
CA PRO A 266 1.24 11.89 -12.47
C PRO A 266 1.26 10.36 -12.55
N VAL A 267 2.46 9.83 -12.82
CA VAL A 267 2.68 8.40 -13.02
C VAL A 267 2.28 7.59 -11.78
N GLY A 268 1.66 6.44 -11.97
CA GLY A 268 1.16 5.60 -10.89
C GLY A 268 -0.18 6.05 -10.27
N ARG A 269 -0.76 7.17 -10.71
CA ARG A 269 -2.11 7.57 -10.31
C ARG A 269 -3.20 6.67 -10.90
N VAL A 270 -2.96 6.14 -12.10
CA VAL A 270 -3.79 5.13 -12.75
C VAL A 270 -2.93 3.89 -12.95
N ARG A 271 -3.34 2.76 -12.38
CA ARG A 271 -2.61 1.48 -12.38
C ARG A 271 -3.54 0.37 -12.84
N SER A 272 -3.00 -0.55 -13.63
CA SER A 272 -3.74 -1.72 -14.13
C SER A 272 -2.98 -2.96 -13.71
N THR A 273 -3.62 -3.78 -12.87
CA THR A 273 -3.08 -5.07 -12.42
C THR A 273 -3.89 -6.19 -13.04
N GLY A 274 -3.22 -7.11 -13.72
CA GLY A 274 -3.83 -8.35 -14.18
C GLY A 274 -3.54 -9.46 -13.18
N THR A 275 -4.55 -10.28 -12.88
CA THR A 275 -4.34 -11.52 -12.13
C THR A 275 -4.43 -12.69 -13.11
N GLU A 276 -3.34 -13.43 -13.31
CA GLU A 276 -3.37 -14.62 -14.18
C GLU A 276 -4.36 -15.68 -13.67
N ALA A 277 -4.52 -15.77 -12.35
CA ALA A 277 -5.48 -16.67 -11.69
C ALA A 277 -6.95 -16.39 -12.04
N GLU A 278 -7.29 -15.17 -12.50
CA GLU A 278 -8.64 -14.78 -12.93
C GLU A 278 -8.75 -14.66 -14.45
N GLY A 279 -8.07 -15.51 -15.21
CA GLY A 279 -8.22 -15.58 -16.66
C GLY A 279 -7.80 -14.31 -17.40
N GLY A 280 -6.91 -13.51 -16.78
CA GLY A 280 -6.40 -12.26 -17.35
C GLY A 280 -7.33 -11.06 -17.22
N VAL A 281 -8.36 -11.13 -16.38
CA VAL A 281 -9.19 -9.95 -16.14
C VAL A 281 -8.42 -8.91 -15.33
N ARG A 282 -8.48 -7.67 -15.80
CA ARG A 282 -7.71 -6.55 -15.29
C ARG A 282 -8.53 -5.77 -14.28
N THR A 283 -7.93 -5.51 -13.13
CA THR A 283 -8.44 -4.54 -12.17
C THR A 283 -7.71 -3.23 -12.39
N LEU A 284 -8.47 -2.20 -12.70
CA LEU A 284 -8.02 -0.83 -12.85
C LEU A 284 -8.18 -0.11 -11.51
N ARG A 285 -7.11 0.56 -11.07
CA ARG A 285 -7.08 1.43 -9.90
C ARG A 285 -6.81 2.85 -10.36
N ALA A 286 -7.58 3.81 -9.85
CA ALA A 286 -7.33 5.23 -10.09
C ALA A 286 -7.61 6.06 -8.84
N ASP A 287 -6.80 7.07 -8.60
CA ASP A 287 -6.93 7.95 -7.44
C ASP A 287 -7.02 9.43 -7.84
N GLY A 288 -7.62 10.22 -6.95
CA GLY A 288 -7.66 11.67 -7.10
C GLY A 288 -7.98 12.37 -5.78
N PRO A 289 -8.10 13.71 -5.80
CA PRO A 289 -8.35 14.50 -4.61
C PRO A 289 -9.67 14.11 -3.93
N GLY A 290 -9.56 13.39 -2.82
CA GLY A 290 -10.72 12.98 -2.01
C GLY A 290 -11.49 11.77 -2.53
N TRP A 291 -10.99 11.04 -3.53
CA TRP A 291 -11.65 9.86 -4.06
C TRP A 291 -10.67 8.78 -4.53
N SER A 292 -11.16 7.55 -4.53
CA SER A 292 -10.45 6.36 -5.01
C SER A 292 -11.43 5.50 -5.80
N LEU A 293 -11.02 5.04 -6.99
CA LEU A 293 -11.80 4.16 -7.86
C LEU A 293 -11.08 2.82 -8.07
N VAL A 294 -11.86 1.75 -8.03
CA VAL A 294 -11.50 0.39 -8.44
C VAL A 294 -12.50 -0.05 -9.48
N ALA A 295 -12.04 -0.59 -10.62
CA ALA A 295 -12.94 -1.00 -11.67
C ALA A 295 -12.42 -2.22 -12.43
N ARG A 296 -13.36 -2.97 -13.02
CA ARG A 296 -13.07 -3.94 -14.06
C ARG A 296 -13.64 -3.44 -15.37
N PRO A 297 -12.83 -3.21 -16.43
CA PRO A 297 -13.30 -2.62 -17.69
C PRO A 297 -14.48 -3.36 -18.35
N ASP A 298 -14.62 -4.65 -18.08
CA ASP A 298 -15.67 -5.54 -18.60
C ASP A 298 -16.95 -5.58 -17.76
N ASP A 299 -16.93 -5.05 -16.53
CA ASP A 299 -18.03 -5.17 -15.55
C ASP A 299 -18.48 -3.79 -15.02
N MET A 300 -17.97 -3.35 -13.87
CA MET A 300 -18.42 -2.15 -13.17
C MET A 300 -17.28 -1.44 -12.45
N ALA A 301 -17.59 -0.40 -11.69
CA ALA A 301 -16.63 0.27 -10.82
C ALA A 301 -17.18 0.45 -9.40
N PHE A 302 -16.28 0.64 -8.45
CA PHE A 302 -16.54 1.07 -7.09
C PHE A 302 -15.78 2.36 -6.82
N VAL A 303 -16.42 3.30 -6.13
CA VAL A 303 -15.84 4.59 -5.74
C VAL A 303 -15.91 4.72 -4.23
N LEU A 304 -14.79 5.12 -3.63
CA LEU A 304 -14.69 5.50 -2.23
C LEU A 304 -14.39 7.00 -2.16
N LEU A 305 -15.00 7.70 -1.21
CA LEU A 305 -14.89 9.16 -1.05
C LEU A 305 -14.43 9.52 0.36
N ASP A 306 -13.69 10.62 0.50
CA ASP A 306 -13.35 11.16 1.83
C ASP A 306 -14.58 11.66 2.58
N GLU A 307 -15.54 12.22 1.84
CA GLU A 307 -16.79 12.79 2.35
C GLU A 307 -17.76 11.74 2.88
N LEU A 308 -17.62 10.49 2.41
CA LEU A 308 -18.45 9.34 2.79
C LEU A 308 -17.55 8.25 3.38
N PRO A 309 -17.14 8.42 4.64
CA PRO A 309 -16.17 7.54 5.25
C PRO A 309 -16.68 6.11 5.33
N ARG A 310 -15.81 5.15 4.95
CA ARG A 310 -16.09 3.69 5.01
C ARG A 310 -17.22 3.21 4.07
N GLU A 311 -17.74 4.09 3.21
CA GLU A 311 -18.75 3.73 2.22
C GLU A 311 -18.10 3.34 0.89
N VAL A 312 -18.60 2.26 0.28
CA VAL A 312 -18.18 1.78 -1.04
C VAL A 312 -19.35 1.97 -2.01
N LEU A 313 -19.19 2.88 -2.97
CA LEU A 313 -20.28 3.31 -3.86
C LEU A 313 -20.18 2.58 -5.19
N PRO A 314 -21.13 1.67 -5.52
CA PRO A 314 -21.13 0.98 -6.80
C PRO A 314 -21.51 1.92 -7.94
N VAL A 315 -20.79 1.80 -9.05
CA VAL A 315 -21.08 2.49 -10.31
C VAL A 315 -21.31 1.42 -11.37
N ALA A 316 -22.58 1.20 -11.70
CA ALA A 316 -22.96 0.28 -12.76
C ALA A 316 -22.35 0.72 -14.11
N ARG A 317 -22.07 -0.26 -14.97
CA ARG A 317 -21.45 -0.07 -16.28
C ARG A 317 -22.05 1.10 -17.08
N GLY A 318 -23.37 1.11 -17.25
CA GLY A 318 -24.03 2.11 -18.09
C GLY A 318 -23.41 2.24 -19.50
N PRO A 319 -23.77 3.28 -20.27
CA PRO A 319 -23.24 3.47 -21.63
C PRO A 319 -21.88 4.19 -21.68
N ARG A 320 -21.49 4.92 -20.63
CA ARG A 320 -20.31 5.81 -20.64
C ARG A 320 -19.10 5.24 -19.91
N LEU A 321 -19.30 4.39 -18.90
CA LEU A 321 -18.18 3.86 -18.11
C LEU A 321 -17.22 3.01 -18.96
N PRO A 322 -17.66 2.13 -19.88
CA PRO A 322 -16.74 1.28 -20.62
C PRO A 322 -15.68 2.06 -21.40
N ALA A 323 -16.09 3.09 -22.14
CA ALA A 323 -15.17 3.92 -22.91
C ALA A 323 -14.20 4.71 -22.01
N LEU A 324 -14.67 5.14 -20.83
CA LEU A 324 -13.79 5.79 -19.84
C LEU A 324 -12.75 4.81 -19.30
N LEU A 325 -13.16 3.61 -18.89
CA LEU A 325 -12.26 2.59 -18.33
C LEU A 325 -11.24 2.09 -19.37
N GLU A 326 -11.65 1.97 -20.64
CA GLU A 326 -10.74 1.64 -21.75
C GLU A 326 -9.68 2.73 -21.94
N GLY A 327 -10.08 4.00 -21.96
CA GLY A 327 -9.14 5.12 -22.04
C GLY A 327 -8.17 5.17 -20.85
N LEU A 328 -8.65 4.87 -19.65
CA LEU A 328 -7.82 4.82 -18.44
C LEU A 328 -6.86 3.62 -18.45
N ASP A 329 -7.29 2.44 -18.90
CA ASP A 329 -6.40 1.26 -19.03
C ASP A 329 -5.28 1.47 -20.06
N ALA A 330 -5.53 2.29 -21.09
CA ALA A 330 -4.50 2.70 -22.05
C ALA A 330 -3.48 3.66 -21.43
N LEU A 331 -3.89 4.47 -20.44
CA LEU A 331 -3.02 5.38 -19.69
C LEU A 331 -2.30 4.69 -18.53
N ALA A 332 -2.87 3.59 -18.03
CA ALA A 332 -2.41 2.90 -16.83
C ALA A 332 -0.99 2.36 -16.99
N VAL A 333 -0.16 2.63 -15.99
CA VAL A 333 1.16 2.01 -15.89
C VAL A 333 0.99 0.54 -15.52
N ARG A 334 1.77 -0.33 -16.17
CA ARG A 334 1.67 -1.78 -16.03
C ARG A 334 2.97 -2.33 -15.46
N PRO A 335 2.91 -3.30 -14.53
CA PRO A 335 4.07 -4.11 -14.21
C PRO A 335 4.51 -4.86 -15.48
N THR A 336 5.81 -4.88 -15.76
CA THR A 336 6.42 -5.69 -16.82
C THR A 336 6.76 -7.07 -16.31
#